data_AF-A0A4D4LK25-F1
#
_entry.id   AF-A0A4D4LK25-F1
#
_cell.length_a   1.000
_cell.length_b   1.000
_cell.length_c   1.000
_cell.angle_alpha   90.00
_cell.angle_beta   90.00
_cell.angle_gamma   90.00
#
_symmetry.space_group_name_H-M   'P 1'
#
loop_
_entity.id
_entity.type
_entity.pdbx_description
1 polymer ?
#
loop_
_entity_poly.entity_id
_entity_poly.type
_entity_poly.pdbx_seq_one_letter_code
_entity_poly.pdbx_strand_id
1 'polypeptide(L)'
;MLSYGDPLPLHNLHEREPMTVWRRSVTQEKKLGEPQVYMPKGHNPERVVWRGLSSLLAERPTASQTTEAAPELGAGVLEWIAQLATAEGYLPRGTRFRARIVGAVYGTQQSVIDEIVDDRLSMAVILLNRQDRRYAQQAVSAVADADEAVAILGDLAVDLARASGAATEGPRSRAREQGYDALDAPYRSWLQNLGGAADPEEHRTRWRTETHRIIRRIGEQLIAGAGDAAWQGRTITTGKGELWLNSAYAERSFRYRLARVLGDPEGLKADTAAPESPGDGPAGLGPETPAAEAERVTA
;
A
#
# COMPACT_ATOMS: atom_id res chain seq x y z
N MET A 1 -22.24 27.99 -24.44
CA MET A 1 -21.67 26.97 -25.35
C MET A 1 -20.23 26.73 -24.89
N LEU A 2 -19.85 25.48 -24.66
CA LEU A 2 -18.47 25.09 -24.28
C LEU A 2 -17.76 24.58 -25.53
N SER A 3 -16.54 25.03 -25.78
CA SER A 3 -15.68 24.58 -26.87
C SER A 3 -14.30 24.19 -26.34
N TYR A 4 -13.61 23.27 -27.01
CA TYR A 4 -12.25 22.89 -26.66
C TYR A 4 -11.28 24.07 -26.83
N GLY A 5 -10.30 24.15 -25.93
CA GLY A 5 -9.17 25.08 -26.01
C GLY A 5 -7.90 24.37 -26.47
N ASP A 6 -6.74 24.89 -26.06
CA ASP A 6 -5.44 24.39 -26.47
C ASP A 6 -5.10 23.03 -25.81
N PRO A 7 -4.74 22.00 -26.59
CA PRO A 7 -4.30 20.72 -26.04
C PRO A 7 -2.90 20.83 -25.45
N LEU A 8 -2.72 20.32 -24.23
CA LEU A 8 -1.42 20.22 -23.57
C LEU A 8 -0.99 18.75 -23.45
N PRO A 9 0.13 18.33 -24.08
CA PRO A 9 0.64 16.98 -23.90
C PRO A 9 1.14 16.76 -22.46
N LEU A 10 0.75 15.65 -21.85
CA LEU A 10 0.95 15.40 -20.40
C LEU A 10 2.27 14.71 -20.04
N HIS A 11 3.06 14.26 -21.02
CA HIS A 11 4.31 13.53 -20.76
C HIS A 11 5.45 14.50 -20.45
N ASN A 12 6.34 14.12 -19.53
CA ASN A 12 7.58 14.84 -19.21
C ASN A 12 7.41 16.31 -18.75
N LEU A 13 6.23 16.70 -18.25
CA LEU A 13 5.98 18.05 -17.70
C LEU A 13 6.39 18.23 -16.22
N HIS A 14 7.09 17.28 -15.63
CA HIS A 14 7.45 17.26 -14.21
C HIS A 14 8.33 18.44 -13.75
N GLU A 15 9.10 19.05 -14.66
CA GLU A 15 9.89 20.26 -14.39
C GLU A 15 9.02 21.52 -14.32
N ARG A 16 7.89 21.55 -15.02
CA ARG A 16 7.00 22.72 -15.11
C ARG A 16 5.86 22.67 -14.11
N GLU A 17 5.37 21.47 -13.80
CA GLU A 17 4.20 21.28 -12.95
C GLU A 17 4.57 20.74 -11.56
N PRO A 18 4.57 21.60 -10.52
CA PRO A 18 5.10 21.26 -9.20
C PRO A 18 4.09 20.57 -8.27
N MET A 19 2.79 20.55 -8.57
CA MET A 19 1.77 20.05 -7.63
C MET A 19 1.56 18.53 -7.72
N THR A 20 2.16 17.88 -8.72
CA THR A 20 1.86 16.49 -9.07
C THR A 20 3.03 15.55 -8.75
N VAL A 21 2.69 14.36 -8.25
CA VAL A 21 3.61 13.22 -8.18
C VAL A 21 3.67 12.53 -9.53
N TRP A 22 4.86 12.11 -9.97
CA TRP A 22 5.06 11.52 -11.29
C TRP A 22 5.48 10.07 -11.18
N ARG A 23 5.07 9.26 -12.17
CA ARG A 23 5.49 7.87 -12.32
C ARG A 23 6.14 7.66 -13.67
N ARG A 24 7.18 6.83 -13.72
CA ARG A 24 7.75 6.38 -14.98
C ARG A 24 6.76 5.48 -15.71
N SER A 25 6.69 5.59 -17.04
CA SER A 25 5.72 4.87 -17.86
C SER A 25 6.38 4.19 -19.05
N VAL A 26 6.85 2.95 -18.84
CA VAL A 26 7.50 2.10 -19.86
C VAL A 26 6.62 1.92 -21.11
N THR A 27 5.30 1.86 -20.95
CA THR A 27 4.37 1.78 -22.09
C THR A 27 4.44 3.03 -22.98
N GLN A 28 4.60 4.21 -22.38
CA GLN A 28 4.71 5.46 -23.13
C GLN A 28 6.12 5.63 -23.71
N GLU A 29 7.16 5.18 -23.01
CA GLU A 29 8.54 5.12 -23.54
C GLU A 29 8.58 4.38 -24.87
N LYS A 30 8.00 3.17 -24.92
CA LYS A 30 7.92 2.37 -26.15
C LYS A 30 7.06 3.04 -27.24
N LYS A 31 5.95 3.68 -26.85
CA LYS A 31 5.02 4.30 -27.80
C LYS A 31 5.60 5.57 -28.44
N LEU A 32 6.34 6.36 -27.67
CA LEU A 32 6.92 7.63 -28.10
C LEU A 32 8.35 7.47 -28.64
N GLY A 33 8.99 6.32 -28.42
CA GLY A 33 10.39 6.10 -28.80
C GLY A 33 11.39 6.86 -27.92
N GLU A 34 10.97 7.28 -26.73
CA GLU A 34 11.80 8.04 -25.79
C GLU A 34 12.38 7.10 -24.71
N PRO A 35 13.63 7.33 -24.28
CA PRO A 35 14.28 6.47 -23.27
C PRO A 35 13.63 6.59 -21.88
N GLN A 36 12.99 7.74 -21.59
CA GLN A 36 12.42 8.03 -20.29
C GLN A 36 11.17 8.90 -20.43
N VAL A 37 10.04 8.38 -19.95
CA VAL A 37 8.76 9.10 -19.98
C VAL A 37 8.10 9.07 -18.61
N TYR A 38 7.91 10.25 -18.04
CA TYR A 38 7.12 10.47 -16.83
C TYR A 38 5.71 10.93 -17.17
N MET A 39 4.75 10.37 -16.44
CA MET A 39 3.34 10.73 -16.50
C MET A 39 2.83 11.11 -15.11
N PRO A 40 1.81 11.97 -15.00
CA PRO A 40 1.11 12.23 -13.75
C PRO A 40 0.66 10.90 -13.10
N LYS A 41 0.93 10.75 -11.81
CA LYS A 41 0.43 9.61 -11.03
C LYS A 41 -1.00 9.90 -10.58
N GLY A 42 -1.97 9.25 -11.23
CA GLY A 42 -3.38 9.35 -10.84
C GLY A 42 -3.64 8.81 -9.44
N HIS A 43 -4.70 9.32 -8.80
CA HIS A 43 -5.17 8.82 -7.51
C HIS A 43 -6.03 7.56 -7.70
N ASN A 44 -5.97 6.65 -6.73
CA ASN A 44 -6.90 5.53 -6.63
C ASN A 44 -7.90 5.87 -5.52
N PRO A 45 -9.18 6.07 -5.82
CA PRO A 45 -10.15 6.50 -4.84
C PRO A 45 -10.55 5.39 -3.85
N GLU A 46 -10.36 4.12 -4.22
CA GLU A 46 -10.58 2.97 -3.34
C GLU A 46 -9.48 2.80 -2.27
N ARG A 47 -8.45 3.66 -2.29
CA ARG A 47 -7.32 3.62 -1.36
C ARG A 47 -7.23 4.91 -0.57
N VAL A 48 -7.26 4.79 0.76
CA VAL A 48 -6.91 5.90 1.68
C VAL A 48 -5.52 6.46 1.35
N VAL A 49 -5.39 7.79 1.33
CA VAL A 49 -4.23 8.46 0.72
C VAL A 49 -2.93 8.22 1.47
N TRP A 50 -2.97 7.98 2.79
CA TRP A 50 -1.76 7.65 3.55
C TRP A 50 -1.10 6.34 3.12
N ARG A 51 -1.82 5.42 2.47
CA ARG A 51 -1.21 4.22 1.86
C ARG A 51 -0.33 4.54 0.65
N GLY A 52 -0.47 5.73 0.08
CA GLY A 52 0.39 6.27 -0.98
C GLY A 52 1.52 7.17 -0.46
N LEU A 53 1.80 7.19 0.86
CA LEU A 53 2.77 8.12 1.45
C LEU A 53 4.17 7.99 0.84
N SER A 54 4.60 6.79 0.45
CA SER A 54 5.90 6.57 -0.20
C SER A 54 6.08 7.44 -1.44
N SER A 55 5.03 7.63 -2.22
CA SER A 55 5.04 8.45 -3.43
C SER A 55 5.04 9.95 -3.15
N LEU A 56 4.44 10.38 -2.02
CA LEU A 56 4.54 11.76 -1.55
C LEU A 56 5.94 12.08 -1.03
N LEU A 57 6.62 11.10 -0.42
CA LEU A 57 7.97 11.21 0.11
C LEU A 57 9.07 10.80 -0.90
N ALA A 58 8.67 10.50 -2.15
CA ALA A 58 9.58 10.17 -3.23
C ALA A 58 10.45 11.38 -3.54
N GLU A 59 11.73 11.13 -3.79
CA GLU A 59 12.67 12.20 -4.11
C GLU A 59 12.57 12.58 -5.58
N ARG A 60 12.92 13.83 -5.88
CA ARG A 60 13.22 14.25 -7.25
C ARG A 60 14.75 14.23 -7.45
N PRO A 61 15.28 13.66 -8.54
CA PRO A 61 16.68 13.77 -8.86
C PRO A 61 17.03 15.24 -9.08
N THR A 62 18.11 15.70 -8.45
CA THR A 62 18.69 17.01 -8.76
C THR A 62 19.61 16.89 -9.97
N ALA A 63 19.83 17.98 -10.70
CA ALA A 63 20.60 18.01 -11.96
C ALA A 63 22.05 17.41 -11.87
N SER A 64 22.57 17.17 -10.66
CA SER A 64 23.87 16.53 -10.42
C SER A 64 23.81 15.00 -10.19
N GLN A 65 22.64 14.38 -10.12
CA GLN A 65 22.51 12.94 -9.90
C GLN A 65 22.42 12.18 -11.24
N THR A 66 23.55 11.65 -11.69
CA THR A 66 23.67 10.70 -12.82
C THR A 66 23.25 9.29 -12.39
N THR A 67 22.02 9.13 -11.89
CA THR A 67 21.52 7.84 -11.41
C THR A 67 20.33 7.39 -12.23
N GLU A 68 20.25 6.09 -12.44
CA GLU A 68 19.15 5.33 -13.03
C GLU A 68 17.77 6.01 -12.83
N ALA A 69 17.00 6.12 -13.91
CA ALA A 69 15.72 6.81 -13.93
C ALA A 69 14.78 6.31 -12.83
N ALA A 70 14.54 7.16 -11.82
CA ALA A 70 13.72 6.83 -10.66
C ALA A 70 12.31 6.38 -11.09
N PRO A 71 11.74 5.34 -10.46
CA PRO A 71 10.40 4.84 -10.83
C PRO A 71 9.30 5.87 -10.55
N GLU A 72 9.50 6.74 -9.56
CA GLU A 72 8.58 7.80 -9.16
C GLU A 72 9.35 9.08 -8.82
N LEU A 73 8.71 10.23 -9.05
CA LEU A 73 9.22 11.54 -8.65
C LEU A 73 8.21 12.22 -7.72
N GLY A 74 8.71 12.76 -6.61
CA GLY A 74 7.90 13.59 -5.71
C GLY A 74 7.35 14.84 -6.38
N ALA A 75 6.32 15.41 -5.76
CA ALA A 75 5.78 16.70 -6.14
C ALA A 75 6.80 17.82 -5.86
N GLY A 76 7.05 18.68 -6.84
CA GLY A 76 8.02 19.78 -6.73
C GLY A 76 7.71 20.74 -5.58
N VAL A 77 6.44 20.92 -5.22
CA VAL A 77 6.05 21.73 -4.06
C VAL A 77 6.54 21.13 -2.74
N LEU A 78 6.57 19.81 -2.61
CA LEU A 78 7.10 19.14 -1.41
C LEU A 78 8.64 19.22 -1.37
N GLU A 79 9.28 19.15 -2.53
CA GLU A 79 10.72 19.40 -2.64
C GLU A 79 11.08 20.84 -2.25
N TRP A 80 10.29 21.82 -2.67
CA TRP A 80 10.48 23.20 -2.28
C TRP A 80 10.34 23.40 -0.75
N ILE A 81 9.34 22.77 -0.12
CA ILE A 81 9.21 22.77 1.35
C ILE A 81 10.43 22.10 2.02
N ALA A 82 10.94 21.00 1.45
CA ALA A 82 12.14 20.32 1.95
C ALA A 82 13.38 21.22 1.88
N GLN A 83 13.52 21.99 0.80
CA GLN A 83 14.61 22.93 0.58
C GLN A 83 14.58 24.09 1.59
N LEU A 84 13.40 24.70 1.80
CA LEU A 84 13.20 25.76 2.80
C LEU A 84 13.59 25.32 4.21
N ALA A 85 13.41 24.04 4.52
CA ALA A 85 13.71 23.48 5.83
C ALA A 85 15.18 23.14 6.03
N THR A 86 15.81 22.51 5.04
CA THR A 86 17.15 21.92 5.19
C THR A 86 18.26 22.87 4.75
N ALA A 87 18.14 23.51 3.58
CA ALA A 87 19.20 24.35 3.04
C ALA A 87 19.17 25.76 3.60
N GLU A 88 17.96 26.30 3.82
CA GLU A 88 17.78 27.70 4.19
C GLU A 88 17.45 27.89 5.68
N GLY A 89 17.06 26.82 6.37
CA GLY A 89 16.77 26.83 7.81
C GLY A 89 15.55 27.66 8.21
N TYR A 90 14.69 28.05 7.25
CA TYR A 90 13.51 28.87 7.51
C TYR A 90 12.38 28.12 8.23
N LEU A 91 12.35 26.80 8.10
CA LEU A 91 11.36 25.95 8.75
C LEU A 91 12.02 25.08 9.82
N PRO A 92 11.70 25.28 11.12
CA PRO A 92 12.10 24.36 12.17
C PRO A 92 11.68 22.92 11.82
N ARG A 93 12.51 21.92 12.11
CA ARG A 93 12.28 20.51 11.74
C ARG A 93 10.91 19.96 12.19
N GLY A 94 10.41 20.42 13.34
CA GLY A 94 9.13 20.01 13.91
C GLY A 94 7.91 20.74 13.34
N THR A 95 8.11 21.69 12.42
CA THR A 95 7.02 22.41 11.77
C THR A 95 6.11 21.43 11.08
N ARG A 96 4.81 21.56 11.32
CA ARG A 96 3.78 20.71 10.70
C ARG A 96 3.22 21.43 9.49
N PHE A 97 3.00 20.67 8.43
CA PHE A 97 2.27 21.13 7.26
C PHE A 97 1.17 20.12 6.93
N ARG A 98 0.21 20.56 6.11
CA ARG A 98 -0.88 19.73 5.64
C ARG A 98 -0.80 19.63 4.13
N ALA A 99 -0.41 18.47 3.62
CA ALA A 99 -0.54 18.16 2.21
C ALA A 99 -2.02 17.91 1.92
N ARG A 100 -2.61 18.69 1.01
CA ARG A 100 -3.95 18.43 0.47
C ARG A 100 -3.79 17.73 -0.88
N ILE A 101 -4.49 16.63 -1.06
CA ILE A 101 -4.46 15.79 -2.25
C ILE A 101 -5.81 15.93 -2.91
N VAL A 102 -5.84 16.49 -4.12
CA VAL A 102 -7.06 16.73 -4.88
C VAL A 102 -6.90 16.18 -6.30
N GLY A 103 -7.88 15.43 -6.78
CA GLY A 103 -7.93 15.04 -8.17
C GLY A 103 -9.29 14.49 -8.57
N ALA A 104 -9.52 14.40 -9.88
CA ALA A 104 -10.73 13.82 -10.46
C ALA A 104 -10.38 12.51 -11.15
N VAL A 105 -11.20 11.48 -10.91
CA VAL A 105 -11.17 10.21 -11.62
C VAL A 105 -12.25 10.26 -12.68
N TYR A 106 -11.82 10.21 -13.94
CA TYR A 106 -12.73 10.22 -15.07
C TYR A 106 -13.05 8.80 -15.50
N GLY A 107 -14.31 8.56 -15.81
CA GLY A 107 -14.80 7.27 -16.26
C GLY A 107 -14.61 7.01 -17.73
N THR A 108 -15.58 6.30 -18.30
CA THR A 108 -15.52 5.82 -19.68
C THR A 108 -15.22 6.97 -20.66
N GLN A 109 -14.16 6.76 -21.46
CA GLN A 109 -13.68 7.71 -22.47
C GLN A 109 -13.32 9.11 -21.93
N GLN A 110 -13.05 9.24 -20.62
CA GLN A 110 -12.77 10.52 -19.96
C GLN A 110 -13.88 11.57 -20.14
N SER A 111 -15.11 11.12 -20.37
CA SER A 111 -16.25 11.97 -20.73
C SER A 111 -17.16 12.32 -19.55
N VAL A 112 -17.02 11.58 -18.45
CA VAL A 112 -17.76 11.77 -17.19
C VAL A 112 -16.77 11.75 -16.02
N ILE A 113 -17.07 12.53 -14.99
CA ILE A 113 -16.36 12.44 -13.71
C ILE A 113 -17.05 11.33 -12.93
N ASP A 114 -16.33 10.24 -12.69
CA ASP A 114 -16.82 9.14 -11.87
C ASP A 114 -16.69 9.52 -10.38
N GLU A 115 -15.50 10.00 -9.99
CA GLU A 115 -15.19 10.29 -8.59
C GLU A 115 -14.26 11.49 -8.42
N ILE A 116 -14.34 12.14 -7.25
CA ILE A 116 -13.44 13.23 -6.85
C ILE A 116 -12.75 12.81 -5.57
N VAL A 117 -11.41 12.89 -5.57
CA VAL A 117 -10.57 12.68 -4.39
C VAL A 117 -10.26 14.05 -3.78
N ASP A 118 -10.57 14.24 -2.49
CA ASP A 118 -10.10 15.36 -1.66
C ASP A 118 -9.70 14.81 -0.28
N ASP A 119 -8.39 14.61 -0.06
CA ASP A 119 -7.84 14.13 1.21
C ASP A 119 -6.74 15.06 1.72
N ARG A 120 -6.40 14.93 3.01
CA ARG A 120 -5.43 15.76 3.72
C ARG A 120 -4.56 14.91 4.64
N LEU A 121 -3.25 15.03 4.49
CA LEU A 121 -2.27 14.43 5.38
C LEU A 121 -1.48 15.51 6.10
N SER A 122 -1.55 15.48 7.43
CA SER A 122 -0.77 16.37 8.29
C SER A 122 0.49 15.65 8.73
N MET A 123 1.66 16.22 8.44
CA MET A 123 2.94 15.62 8.78
C MET A 123 3.99 16.70 9.08
N ALA A 124 5.09 16.30 9.72
CA ALA A 124 6.18 17.21 10.02
C ALA A 124 7.15 17.33 8.85
N VAL A 125 7.75 18.51 8.70
CA VAL A 125 8.72 18.82 7.65
C VAL A 125 9.95 17.90 7.71
N ILE A 126 10.33 17.39 8.89
CA ILE A 126 11.42 16.41 9.03
C ILE A 126 11.23 15.14 8.18
N LEU A 127 10.00 14.76 7.82
CA LEU A 127 9.75 13.64 6.92
C LEU A 127 10.23 13.90 5.47
N LEU A 128 10.44 15.17 5.11
CA LEU A 128 10.93 15.57 3.79
C LEU A 128 12.46 15.74 3.75
N ASN A 129 13.15 15.51 4.88
CA ASN A 129 14.60 15.71 4.96
C ASN A 129 15.36 14.65 4.15
N ARG A 130 16.15 15.09 3.16
CA ARG A 130 16.96 14.20 2.31
C ARG A 130 18.20 13.64 3.00
N GLN A 131 18.73 14.35 4.00
CA GLN A 131 19.94 13.94 4.73
C GLN A 131 19.61 12.98 5.88
N ASP A 132 18.52 13.22 6.61
CA ASP A 132 18.03 12.32 7.67
C ASP A 132 16.72 11.65 7.25
N ARG A 133 16.83 10.51 6.56
CA ARG A 133 15.69 9.75 6.05
C ARG A 133 15.01 8.87 7.09
N ARG A 134 15.50 8.81 8.34
CA ARG A 134 14.96 7.87 9.34
C ARG A 134 13.48 8.08 9.61
N TYR A 135 13.03 9.33 9.73
CA TYR A 135 11.61 9.66 9.94
C TYR A 135 10.75 9.26 8.74
N ALA A 136 11.20 9.56 7.52
CA ALA A 136 10.51 9.16 6.29
C ALA A 136 10.41 7.64 6.16
N GLN A 137 11.51 6.93 6.43
CA GLN A 137 11.58 5.48 6.40
C GLN A 137 10.60 4.86 7.39
N GLN A 138 10.58 5.30 8.65
CA GLN A 138 9.64 4.76 9.63
C GLN A 138 8.18 5.09 9.28
N ALA A 139 7.90 6.25 8.69
CA ALA A 139 6.56 6.60 8.20
C ALA A 139 6.07 5.64 7.09
N VAL A 140 6.93 5.33 6.12
CA VAL A 140 6.63 4.39 5.03
C VAL A 140 6.55 2.95 5.55
N SER A 141 7.47 2.54 6.43
CA SER A 141 7.44 1.19 7.00
C SER A 141 6.23 0.98 7.91
N ALA A 142 5.72 2.02 8.58
CA ALA A 142 4.45 1.95 9.30
C ALA A 142 3.25 1.70 8.37
N VAL A 143 3.27 2.19 7.12
CA VAL A 143 2.26 1.82 6.11
C VAL A 143 2.36 0.34 5.78
N ALA A 144 3.59 -0.16 5.57
CA ALA A 144 3.82 -1.57 5.28
C ALA A 144 3.37 -2.49 6.43
N ASP A 145 3.62 -2.10 7.69
CA ASP A 145 3.13 -2.82 8.88
C ASP A 145 1.59 -2.97 8.85
N ALA A 146 0.87 -1.91 8.46
CA ALA A 146 -0.58 -1.95 8.33
C ALA A 146 -1.06 -2.78 7.14
N ASP A 147 -0.43 -2.63 5.98
CA ASP A 147 -0.79 -3.42 4.78
C ASP A 147 -0.61 -4.92 5.04
N GLU A 148 0.46 -5.33 5.71
CA GLU A 148 0.71 -6.74 6.05
C GLU A 148 -0.29 -7.25 7.11
N ALA A 149 -0.60 -6.46 8.13
CA ALA A 149 -1.59 -6.82 9.15
C ALA A 149 -3.00 -6.97 8.56
N VAL A 150 -3.41 -6.05 7.68
CA VAL A 150 -4.71 -6.10 6.99
C VAL A 150 -4.76 -7.25 5.97
N ALA A 151 -3.64 -7.60 5.33
CA ALA A 151 -3.56 -8.79 4.50
C ALA A 151 -3.80 -10.07 5.31
N ILE A 152 -3.18 -10.19 6.49
CA ILE A 152 -3.39 -11.31 7.43
C ILE A 152 -4.85 -11.39 7.88
N LEU A 153 -5.50 -10.24 8.13
CA LEU A 153 -6.92 -10.20 8.48
C LEU A 153 -7.82 -10.68 7.32
N GLY A 154 -7.49 -10.30 6.08
CA GLY A 154 -8.15 -10.80 4.89
C GLY A 154 -7.98 -12.32 4.72
N ASP A 155 -6.80 -12.85 5.02
CA ASP A 155 -6.54 -14.30 5.00
C ASP A 155 -7.36 -15.05 6.06
N LEU A 156 -7.52 -14.48 7.27
CA LEU A 156 -8.41 -15.05 8.28
C LEU A 156 -9.85 -15.16 7.76
N ALA A 157 -10.37 -14.11 7.11
CA ALA A 157 -11.72 -14.13 6.55
C ALA A 157 -11.87 -15.21 5.46
N VAL A 158 -10.82 -15.46 4.67
CA VAL A 158 -10.79 -16.55 3.70
C VAL A 158 -10.77 -17.91 4.38
N ASP A 159 -9.94 -18.09 5.41
CA ASP A 159 -9.83 -19.35 6.13
C ASP A 159 -11.17 -19.70 6.82
N LEU A 160 -11.86 -18.73 7.40
CA LEU A 160 -13.21 -18.90 7.97
C LEU A 160 -14.25 -19.25 6.90
N ALA A 161 -14.24 -18.58 5.74
CA ALA A 161 -15.14 -18.87 4.63
C ALA A 161 -14.89 -20.28 4.05
N ARG A 162 -13.62 -20.68 3.92
CA ARG A 162 -13.24 -22.03 3.49
C ARG A 162 -13.69 -23.08 4.50
N ALA A 163 -13.56 -22.82 5.81
CA ALA A 163 -14.04 -23.71 6.86
C ALA A 163 -15.57 -23.91 6.82
N SER A 164 -16.34 -22.91 6.37
CA SER A 164 -17.79 -23.04 6.13
C SER A 164 -18.16 -23.47 4.71
N GLY A 165 -17.17 -23.58 3.80
CA GLY A 165 -17.31 -23.75 2.34
C GLY A 165 -18.19 -22.72 1.67
N ALA A 166 -18.09 -21.47 2.12
CA ALA A 166 -18.63 -20.31 1.44
C ALA A 166 -17.61 -19.75 0.43
N ALA A 167 -18.08 -18.87 -0.46
CA ALA A 167 -17.20 -18.10 -1.35
C ALA A 167 -16.29 -17.15 -0.55
N THR A 168 -15.04 -16.98 -1.01
CA THR A 168 -13.96 -16.36 -0.22
C THR A 168 -13.72 -14.88 -0.52
N GLU A 169 -14.02 -14.42 -1.74
CA GLU A 169 -13.59 -13.08 -2.18
C GLU A 169 -14.36 -11.94 -1.50
N GLY A 170 -15.68 -12.09 -1.31
CA GLY A 170 -16.51 -11.11 -0.60
C GLY A 170 -16.10 -10.93 0.87
N PRO A 171 -15.93 -12.00 1.66
CA PRO A 171 -15.39 -11.92 3.02
C PRO A 171 -14.00 -11.28 3.09
N ARG A 172 -13.09 -11.65 2.17
CA ARG A 172 -11.73 -11.07 2.11
C ARG A 172 -11.76 -9.56 1.93
N SER A 173 -12.51 -9.07 0.93
CA SER A 173 -12.57 -7.64 0.62
C SER A 173 -13.12 -6.84 1.80
N ARG A 174 -14.25 -7.28 2.37
CA ARG A 174 -14.88 -6.63 3.54
C ARG A 174 -13.97 -6.59 4.77
N ALA A 175 -13.25 -7.67 5.05
CA ALA A 175 -12.31 -7.70 6.17
C ALA A 175 -11.14 -6.72 5.96
N ARG A 176 -10.67 -6.58 4.72
CA ARG A 176 -9.62 -5.60 4.39
C ARG A 176 -10.09 -4.16 4.50
N GLU A 177 -11.28 -3.87 3.98
CA GLU A 177 -11.94 -2.56 4.10
C GLU A 177 -12.10 -2.17 5.56
N GLN A 178 -12.71 -3.04 6.38
CA GLN A 178 -12.86 -2.83 7.82
C GLN A 178 -11.51 -2.61 8.54
N GLY A 179 -10.47 -3.33 8.12
CA GLY A 179 -9.12 -3.17 8.65
C GLY A 179 -8.53 -1.79 8.35
N TYR A 180 -8.60 -1.33 7.10
CA TYR A 180 -8.08 -0.01 6.71
C TYR A 180 -8.88 1.14 7.32
N ASP A 181 -10.20 1.02 7.37
CA ASP A 181 -11.08 2.01 8.01
C ASP A 181 -10.73 2.20 9.49
N ALA A 182 -10.51 1.09 10.20
CA ALA A 182 -10.15 1.13 11.61
C ALA A 182 -8.74 1.69 11.87
N LEU A 183 -7.83 1.60 10.90
CA LEU A 183 -6.45 2.08 11.01
C LEU A 183 -6.27 3.53 10.51
N ASP A 184 -7.21 4.09 9.75
CA ASP A 184 -7.05 5.40 9.11
C ASP A 184 -6.80 6.54 10.12
N ALA A 185 -7.73 6.74 11.06
CA ALA A 185 -7.58 7.79 12.07
C ALA A 185 -6.35 7.57 13.00
N PRO A 186 -6.09 6.35 13.51
CA PRO A 186 -4.87 6.05 14.26
C PRO A 186 -3.58 6.37 13.50
N TYR A 187 -3.46 5.97 12.22
CA TYR A 187 -2.27 6.23 11.42
C TYR A 187 -2.04 7.74 11.25
N ARG A 188 -3.09 8.50 10.90
CA ARG A 188 -2.99 9.96 10.72
C ARG A 188 -2.55 10.67 11.99
N SER A 189 -3.11 10.28 13.14
CA SER A 189 -2.72 10.81 14.45
C SER A 189 -1.26 10.47 14.78
N TRP A 190 -0.85 9.23 14.53
CA TRP A 190 0.52 8.77 14.73
C TRP A 190 1.52 9.55 13.86
N LEU A 191 1.23 9.70 12.57
CA LEU A 191 2.06 10.39 11.57
C LEU A 191 2.26 11.87 11.93
N GLN A 192 1.19 12.56 12.36
CA GLN A 192 1.26 13.97 12.74
C GLN A 192 2.20 14.23 13.93
N ASN A 193 2.38 13.24 14.80
CA ASN A 193 3.22 13.33 15.99
C ASN A 193 4.66 12.82 15.78
N LEU A 194 4.92 12.12 14.67
CA LEU A 194 6.23 11.51 14.38
C LEU A 194 7.38 12.52 14.40
N GLY A 195 7.19 13.74 13.88
CA GLY A 195 8.27 14.74 13.87
C GLY A 195 8.63 15.36 15.23
N GLY A 196 7.86 15.06 16.28
CA GLY A 196 8.19 15.42 17.67
C GLY A 196 8.84 14.28 18.45
N ALA A 197 8.93 13.07 17.89
CA ALA A 197 9.57 11.94 18.54
C ALA A 197 11.09 12.15 18.61
N ALA A 198 11.72 11.76 19.72
CA ALA A 198 13.17 11.74 19.82
C ALA A 198 13.77 10.60 18.99
N ASP A 199 13.10 9.44 19.01
CA ASP A 199 13.44 8.25 18.25
C ASP A 199 12.24 7.81 17.37
N PRO A 200 12.35 7.86 16.03
CA PRO A 200 11.30 7.42 15.13
C PRO A 200 11.05 5.91 15.19
N GLU A 201 12.02 5.09 15.60
CA GLU A 201 11.88 3.62 15.71
C GLU A 201 11.05 3.23 16.93
N GLU A 202 11.31 3.85 18.08
CA GLU A 202 10.45 3.72 19.27
C GLU A 202 9.02 4.20 18.95
N HIS A 203 8.87 5.31 18.24
CA HIS A 203 7.56 5.82 17.84
C HIS A 203 6.82 4.85 16.91
N ARG A 204 7.51 4.19 15.97
CA ARG A 204 6.94 3.12 15.15
C ARG A 204 6.58 1.87 15.96
N THR A 205 7.33 1.54 17.01
CA THR A 205 6.98 0.42 17.90
C THR A 205 5.60 0.62 18.52
N ARG A 206 5.28 1.86 18.95
CA ARG A 206 3.94 2.22 19.45
C ARG A 206 2.86 2.03 18.38
N TRP A 207 3.17 2.37 17.13
CA TRP A 207 2.26 2.11 16.00
C TRP A 207 2.01 0.61 15.79
N ARG A 208 3.05 -0.21 15.81
CA ARG A 208 2.94 -1.67 15.65
C ARG A 208 2.08 -2.29 16.76
N THR A 209 2.28 -1.88 18.01
CA THR A 209 1.44 -2.30 19.14
C THR A 209 -0.02 -1.92 18.95
N GLU A 210 -0.30 -0.68 18.54
CA GLU A 210 -1.68 -0.22 18.33
C GLU A 210 -2.34 -0.93 17.13
N THR A 211 -1.59 -1.13 16.05
CA THR A 211 -2.05 -1.88 14.86
C THR A 211 -2.39 -3.33 15.24
N HIS A 212 -1.52 -3.98 16.02
CA HIS A 212 -1.75 -5.34 16.50
C HIS A 212 -3.07 -5.38 17.29
N ARG A 213 -3.24 -4.47 18.26
CA ARG A 213 -4.44 -4.41 19.10
C ARG A 213 -5.73 -4.22 18.28
N ILE A 214 -5.72 -3.30 17.31
CA ILE A 214 -6.88 -3.01 16.46
C ILE A 214 -7.23 -4.22 15.59
N ILE A 215 -6.24 -4.77 14.87
CA ILE A 215 -6.45 -5.87 13.93
C ILE A 215 -6.83 -7.15 14.67
N ARG A 216 -6.20 -7.45 15.82
CA ARG A 216 -6.56 -8.59 16.66
C ARG A 216 -8.04 -8.53 17.07
N ARG A 217 -8.51 -7.38 17.54
CA ARG A 217 -9.91 -7.18 17.94
C ARG A 217 -10.88 -7.43 16.78
N ILE A 218 -10.55 -6.96 15.57
CA ILE A 218 -11.39 -7.22 14.38
C ILE A 218 -11.38 -8.72 14.06
N GLY A 219 -10.22 -9.37 14.11
CA GLY A 219 -10.10 -10.82 13.90
C GLY A 219 -10.94 -11.62 14.89
N GLU A 220 -10.91 -11.27 16.18
CA GLU A 220 -11.75 -11.89 17.23
C GLU A 220 -13.25 -11.75 16.91
N GLN A 221 -13.68 -10.60 16.40
CA GLN A 221 -15.07 -10.39 15.96
C GLN A 221 -15.43 -11.27 14.76
N LEU A 222 -14.53 -11.41 13.78
CA LEU A 222 -14.76 -12.30 12.63
C LEU A 222 -14.87 -13.76 13.05
N ILE A 223 -14.02 -14.20 13.98
CA ILE A 223 -14.04 -15.56 14.52
C ILE A 223 -15.32 -15.81 15.32
N ALA A 224 -15.71 -14.88 16.20
CA ALA A 224 -16.95 -14.99 16.97
C ALA A 224 -18.21 -14.96 16.08
N GLY A 225 -18.15 -14.26 14.95
CA GLY A 225 -19.20 -14.25 13.93
C GLY A 225 -19.17 -15.46 12.98
N ALA A 226 -18.17 -16.34 13.09
CA ALA A 226 -18.10 -17.53 12.26
C ALA A 226 -19.12 -18.57 12.76
N GLY A 227 -20.14 -18.87 11.95
CA GLY A 227 -21.19 -19.80 12.34
C GLY A 227 -20.72 -21.25 12.55
N ASP A 228 -21.60 -22.09 13.08
CA ASP A 228 -21.30 -23.49 13.47
C ASP A 228 -20.61 -24.33 12.39
N ALA A 229 -20.89 -24.06 11.12
CA ALA A 229 -20.24 -24.73 10.00
C ALA A 229 -18.71 -24.53 9.97
N ALA A 230 -18.23 -23.33 10.32
CA ALA A 230 -16.80 -23.05 10.41
C ALA A 230 -16.16 -23.70 11.64
N TRP A 231 -16.92 -23.88 12.73
CA TRP A 231 -16.48 -24.59 13.93
C TRP A 231 -16.33 -26.09 13.69
N GLN A 232 -17.31 -26.72 13.04
CA GLN A 232 -17.22 -28.13 12.62
C GLN A 232 -16.03 -28.35 11.68
N GLY A 233 -15.77 -27.38 10.81
CA GLY A 233 -14.68 -27.40 9.86
C GLY A 233 -14.87 -28.42 8.75
N ARG A 234 -13.89 -28.48 7.86
CA ARG A 234 -13.91 -29.39 6.70
C ARG A 234 -12.51 -29.61 6.15
N THR A 235 -12.33 -30.75 5.49
CA THR A 235 -11.09 -31.04 4.77
C THR A 235 -11.06 -30.22 3.49
N ILE A 236 -10.00 -29.42 3.33
CA ILE A 236 -9.72 -28.67 2.11
C ILE A 236 -8.46 -29.23 1.45
N THR A 237 -8.46 -29.29 0.13
CA THR A 237 -7.26 -29.62 -0.63
C THR A 237 -6.40 -28.38 -0.76
N THR A 238 -5.14 -28.48 -0.37
CA THR A 238 -4.12 -27.44 -0.50
C THR A 238 -3.03 -27.93 -1.46
N GLY A 239 -2.15 -27.05 -1.92
CA GLY A 239 -1.00 -27.44 -2.75
C GLY A 239 -0.03 -28.44 -2.08
N LYS A 240 -0.16 -28.67 -0.76
CA LYS A 240 0.68 -29.59 0.03
C LYS A 240 -0.07 -30.84 0.52
N GLY A 241 -1.34 -31.01 0.15
CA GLY A 241 -2.18 -32.12 0.58
C GLY A 241 -3.49 -31.69 1.22
N GLU A 242 -4.15 -32.62 1.90
CA GLU A 242 -5.41 -32.37 2.60
C GLU A 242 -5.18 -31.74 3.98
N LEU A 243 -5.90 -30.65 4.27
CA LEU A 243 -5.86 -29.97 5.55
C LEU A 243 -7.27 -29.93 6.15
N TRP A 244 -7.45 -30.42 7.38
CA TRP A 244 -8.68 -30.16 8.13
C TRP A 244 -8.66 -28.72 8.64
N LEU A 245 -9.52 -27.87 8.07
CA LEU A 245 -9.63 -26.46 8.39
C LEU A 245 -10.90 -26.19 9.20
N ASN A 246 -10.74 -25.60 10.38
CA ASN A 246 -11.82 -25.10 11.23
C ASN A 246 -11.47 -23.69 11.77
N SER A 247 -12.42 -23.06 12.46
CA SER A 247 -12.23 -21.72 13.02
C SER A 247 -11.10 -21.64 14.06
N ALA A 248 -10.91 -22.66 14.89
CA ALA A 248 -9.82 -22.72 15.86
C ALA A 248 -8.43 -22.77 15.19
N TYR A 249 -8.30 -23.51 14.09
CA TYR A 249 -7.08 -23.53 13.29
C TYR A 249 -6.81 -22.16 12.65
N ALA A 250 -7.85 -21.55 12.06
CA ALA A 250 -7.77 -20.24 11.43
C ALA A 250 -7.35 -19.16 12.45
N GLU A 251 -7.96 -19.16 13.64
CA GLU A 251 -7.61 -18.28 14.76
C GLU A 251 -6.15 -18.44 15.18
N ARG A 252 -5.69 -19.67 15.41
CA ARG A 252 -4.29 -19.93 15.79
C ARG A 252 -3.31 -19.41 14.74
N SER A 253 -3.61 -19.66 13.46
CA SER A 253 -2.78 -19.21 12.34
C SER A 253 -2.76 -17.69 12.22
N PHE A 254 -3.92 -17.04 12.36
CA PHE A 254 -4.06 -15.59 12.39
C PHE A 254 -3.22 -14.96 13.51
N ARG A 255 -3.36 -15.44 14.75
CA ARG A 255 -2.62 -14.93 15.91
C ARG A 255 -1.10 -15.08 15.73
N TYR A 256 -0.66 -16.25 15.27
CA TYR A 256 0.75 -16.50 14.99
C TYR A 256 1.31 -15.56 13.91
N ARG A 257 0.61 -15.42 12.77
CA ARG A 257 1.04 -14.55 11.67
C ARG A 257 1.09 -13.07 12.11
N LEU A 258 0.07 -12.61 12.83
CA LEU A 258 -0.02 -11.23 13.30
C LEU A 258 1.12 -10.89 14.30
N ALA A 259 1.36 -11.77 15.27
CA ALA A 259 2.44 -11.63 16.24
C ALA A 259 3.83 -11.65 15.57
N ARG A 260 4.02 -12.49 14.55
CA ARG A 260 5.29 -12.54 13.80
C ARG A 260 5.60 -11.23 13.07
N VAL A 261 4.58 -10.59 12.51
CA VAL A 261 4.75 -9.36 11.71
C VAL A 261 4.92 -8.14 12.58
N LEU A 262 4.03 -7.93 13.55
CA LEU A 262 3.99 -6.71 14.36
C LEU A 262 4.78 -6.83 15.67
N GLY A 263 5.14 -8.04 16.07
CA GLY A 263 5.56 -8.36 17.43
C GLY A 263 4.35 -8.73 18.29
N ASP A 264 4.61 -9.41 19.40
CA ASP A 264 3.60 -9.68 20.43
C ASP A 264 3.74 -8.68 21.58
N PRO A 265 2.78 -7.75 21.76
CA PRO A 265 2.81 -6.81 22.87
C PRO A 265 2.53 -7.47 24.23
N GLU A 266 1.94 -8.67 24.26
CA GLU A 266 1.57 -9.37 25.51
C GLU A 266 2.64 -10.37 25.98
N GLY A 267 3.72 -10.56 25.21
CA GLY A 267 4.88 -11.36 25.61
C GLY A 267 4.60 -12.87 25.75
N LEU A 268 3.55 -13.38 25.09
CA LEU A 268 3.34 -14.82 24.96
C LEU A 268 4.44 -15.35 24.04
N LYS A 269 5.47 -15.95 24.65
CA LYS A 269 6.44 -16.76 23.90
C LYS A 269 5.66 -17.71 22.99
N ALA A 270 5.84 -17.56 21.69
CA ALA A 270 5.28 -18.44 20.69
C ALA A 270 5.97 -19.81 20.76
N ASP A 271 5.77 -20.55 21.86
CA ASP A 271 6.06 -21.98 21.97
C ASP A 271 4.95 -22.74 21.26
N THR A 272 4.80 -22.53 19.95
CA THR A 272 3.99 -23.39 19.10
C THR A 272 4.52 -23.30 17.68
N ALA A 273 4.89 -24.44 17.10
CA ALA A 273 5.28 -24.56 15.71
C ALA A 273 4.27 -23.85 14.79
N ALA A 274 4.79 -23.13 13.78
CA ALA A 274 3.98 -22.38 12.82
C ALA A 274 2.89 -23.29 12.22
N PRO A 275 1.59 -22.96 12.36
CA PRO A 275 0.56 -23.67 11.62
C PRO A 275 0.77 -23.43 10.12
N GLU A 276 0.87 -24.52 9.36
CA GLU A 276 1.16 -24.49 7.92
C GLU A 276 0.06 -23.76 7.14
N SER A 277 0.35 -22.57 6.61
CA SER A 277 -0.63 -21.84 5.79
C SER A 277 -1.11 -22.71 4.61
N PRO A 278 -2.42 -22.77 4.35
CA PRO A 278 -2.97 -23.24 3.07
C PRO A 278 -2.70 -22.16 1.99
N GLY A 279 -1.43 -21.94 1.69
CA GLY A 279 -1.00 -20.99 0.67
C GLY A 279 -1.23 -21.57 -0.73
N ASP A 280 -1.97 -20.84 -1.55
CA ASP A 280 -1.75 -20.91 -2.99
C ASP A 280 -0.34 -20.34 -3.27
N GLY A 281 0.51 -21.15 -3.89
CA GLY A 281 1.72 -20.62 -4.51
C GLY A 281 1.33 -19.61 -5.61
N PRO A 282 2.21 -18.66 -5.96
CA PRO A 282 1.95 -17.80 -7.10
C PRO A 282 1.78 -18.68 -8.35
N ALA A 283 0.66 -18.52 -9.06
CA ALA A 283 0.48 -19.12 -10.37
C ALA A 283 1.66 -18.68 -11.25
N GLY A 284 2.58 -19.61 -11.50
CA GLY A 284 3.72 -19.39 -12.37
C GLY A 284 3.21 -19.15 -13.78
N LEU A 285 3.29 -17.89 -14.22
CA LEU A 285 3.38 -17.55 -15.63
C LEU A 285 4.73 -18.06 -16.13
N GLY A 286 4.76 -19.32 -16.57
CA GLY A 286 5.83 -19.84 -17.42
C GLY A 286 5.65 -19.31 -18.84
N PRO A 287 6.75 -19.01 -19.58
CA PRO A 287 6.65 -18.46 -20.92
C PRO A 287 6.25 -19.55 -21.91
N GLU A 288 5.09 -19.38 -22.56
CA GLU A 288 4.77 -20.13 -23.77
C GLU A 288 5.76 -19.71 -24.88
N THR A 289 6.62 -20.65 -25.25
CA THR A 289 7.42 -20.56 -26.48
C THR A 289 6.57 -21.15 -27.60
N PRO A 290 6.25 -20.42 -28.69
CA PRO A 290 5.57 -21.05 -29.81
C PRO A 290 6.58 -21.89 -30.60
N ALA A 291 6.29 -23.17 -30.73
CA ALA A 291 6.97 -24.09 -31.64
C ALA A 291 6.68 -23.67 -33.08
N ALA A 292 7.75 -23.53 -33.87
CA ALA A 292 7.68 -23.36 -35.30
C ALA A 292 7.28 -24.67 -35.97
N GLU A 293 6.09 -24.70 -36.56
CA GLU A 293 5.66 -25.78 -37.45
C GLU A 293 5.95 -25.34 -38.89
N ALA A 294 6.91 -26.02 -39.49
CA ALA A 294 7.26 -25.89 -40.90
C ALA A 294 6.32 -26.78 -41.72
N GLU A 295 5.45 -26.17 -42.51
CA GLU A 295 4.76 -26.89 -43.58
C GLU A 295 5.03 -26.20 -44.92
N ARG A 296 5.82 -26.89 -45.75
CA ARG A 296 6.00 -26.61 -47.17
C ARG A 296 4.78 -27.14 -47.92
N VAL A 297 4.11 -26.28 -48.68
CA VAL A 297 3.43 -26.71 -49.92
C VAL A 297 3.73 -25.70 -51.02
N THR A 298 4.34 -26.22 -52.08
CA THR A 298 4.60 -25.61 -53.39
C THR A 298 3.40 -25.83 -54.29
N ALA A 299 2.90 -24.77 -54.92
CA ALA A 299 2.48 -24.63 -56.33
C ALA A 299 1.72 -23.31 -56.50
#